data_AF-A0A371IJ00-F1
#
_entry.id   AF-A0A371IJ00-F1
#
_cell.length_a   1.000
_cell.length_b   1.000
_cell.length_c   1.000
_cell.angle_alpha   90.00
_cell.angle_beta   90.00
_cell.angle_gamma   90.00
#
_symmetry.space_group_name_H-M   'P 1'
#
loop_
_entity.id
_entity.type
_entity.pdbx_description
1 polymer ?
#
loop_
_entity_poly.entity_id
_entity_poly.type
_entity_poly.pdbx_seq_one_letter_code
_entity_poly.pdbx_strand_id
1 'polypeptide(L)'
;MILTHLKKIGLKNIKTGLGNGGNGIIADIDSANPGKRIALRADIDALPIKEETCLACSSVNDGYMHACWHDNHIAMLIGAAKIIYENRNELTGSVRLIFQPAEELSPEGGAKSMIADGTLDGVDAIFGL
;
A
#
# COMPACT_ATOMS: atom_id res chain seq x y z
N MET A 1 -9.60 -5.63 3.23
CA MET A 1 -9.46 -4.55 4.23
C MET A 1 -9.05 -3.22 3.59
N ILE A 2 -7.90 -3.14 2.92
CA ILE A 2 -7.37 -1.90 2.28
C ILE A 2 -8.42 -1.16 1.43
N LEU A 3 -9.02 -1.85 0.45
CA LEU A 3 -10.03 -1.25 -0.45
C LEU A 3 -11.22 -0.62 0.29
N THR A 4 -11.66 -1.23 1.39
CA THR A 4 -12.76 -0.71 2.19
C THR A 4 -12.38 0.63 2.81
N HIS A 5 -11.16 0.75 3.34
CA HIS A 5 -10.68 2.00 3.93
C HIS A 5 -10.44 3.09 2.88
N LEU A 6 -9.81 2.77 1.74
CA LEU A 6 -9.60 3.73 0.65
C LEU A 6 -10.94 4.27 0.11
N LYS A 7 -11.93 3.39 -0.09
CA LYS A 7 -13.29 3.81 -0.50
C LYS A 7 -13.98 4.68 0.55
N LYS A 8 -13.81 4.39 1.85
CA LYS A 8 -14.33 5.22 2.95
C LYS A 8 -13.70 6.62 2.99
N ILE A 9 -12.43 6.75 2.63
CA ILE A 9 -11.76 8.05 2.48
C ILE A 9 -12.37 8.85 1.31
N GLY A 10 -12.92 8.17 0.31
CA GLY A 10 -13.52 8.79 -0.88
C GLY A 10 -12.70 8.62 -2.15
N LEU A 11 -11.65 7.79 -2.11
CA LEU A 11 -10.82 7.49 -3.28
C LEU A 11 -11.62 6.70 -4.32
N LYS A 12 -11.64 7.22 -5.54
CA LYS A 12 -12.34 6.61 -6.69
C LYS A 12 -11.39 5.98 -7.69
N ASN A 13 -10.19 6.55 -7.86
CA ASN A 13 -9.17 6.02 -8.76
C ASN A 13 -8.33 4.97 -8.03
N ILE A 14 -8.84 3.74 -7.99
CA ILE A 14 -8.18 2.59 -7.37
C ILE A 14 -8.01 1.51 -8.43
N LYS A 15 -6.79 1.02 -8.63
CA LYS A 15 -6.51 -0.15 -9.45
C LYS A 15 -6.08 -1.32 -8.57
N THR A 16 -6.60 -2.50 -8.88
CA THR A 16 -6.34 -3.78 -8.20
C THR A 16 -5.88 -4.80 -9.24
N GLY A 17 -5.46 -5.99 -8.81
CA GLY A 17 -5.06 -7.02 -9.77
C GLY A 17 -3.64 -6.85 -10.27
N LEU A 18 -2.82 -6.05 -9.59
CA LEU A 18 -1.45 -5.75 -9.98
C LEU A 18 -0.47 -6.75 -9.36
N GLY A 19 0.65 -6.95 -10.05
CA GLY A 19 1.73 -7.84 -9.65
C GLY A 19 1.37 -9.33 -9.74
N ASN A 20 2.39 -10.16 -9.52
CA ASN A 20 2.25 -11.61 -9.55
C ASN A 20 1.26 -12.05 -8.45
N GLY A 21 0.20 -12.74 -8.85
CA GLY A 21 -0.89 -13.16 -7.97
C GLY A 21 -2.03 -12.16 -7.82
N GLY A 22 -1.96 -10.98 -8.46
CA GLY A 22 -3.09 -10.05 -8.60
C GLY A 22 -3.54 -9.36 -7.30
N ASN A 23 -2.69 -9.34 -6.28
CA ASN A 23 -3.03 -8.76 -4.96
C ASN A 23 -2.53 -7.32 -4.77
N GLY A 24 -1.76 -6.78 -5.72
CA GLY A 24 -1.28 -5.40 -5.68
C GLY A 24 -2.39 -4.40 -5.90
N ILE A 25 -2.33 -3.31 -5.14
CA ILE A 25 -3.31 -2.22 -5.17
C ILE A 25 -2.55 -0.90 -5.31
N ILE A 26 -3.02 -0.04 -6.21
CA ILE A 26 -2.63 1.37 -6.23
C ILE A 26 -3.85 2.27 -6.16
N ALA A 27 -3.67 3.46 -5.58
CA ALA A 27 -4.69 4.50 -5.60
C ALA A 27 -4.03 5.88 -5.74
N ASP A 28 -4.60 6.74 -6.57
CA ASP A 28 -4.07 8.08 -6.80
C ASP A 28 -4.92 9.13 -6.07
N ILE A 29 -4.25 10.04 -5.36
CA ILE A 29 -4.83 11.26 -4.79
C ILE A 29 -4.31 12.43 -5.62
N ASP A 30 -5.20 13.05 -6.40
CA ASP A 30 -4.87 14.23 -7.20
C ASP A 30 -5.27 15.52 -6.47
N SER A 31 -4.38 16.52 -6.48
CA SER A 31 -4.63 17.82 -5.85
C SER A 31 -5.42 18.81 -6.71
N ALA A 32 -5.70 18.44 -7.97
CA ALA A 32 -6.20 19.30 -9.05
C ALA A 32 -5.24 20.43 -9.49
N ASN A 33 -4.11 20.61 -8.81
CA ASN A 33 -3.06 21.55 -9.20
C ASN A 33 -1.94 20.81 -9.94
N PRO A 34 -1.38 21.35 -11.03
CA PRO A 34 -0.27 20.71 -11.73
C PRO A 34 0.96 20.59 -10.83
N GLY A 35 1.71 19.51 -10.98
CA GLY A 35 2.92 19.27 -10.18
C GLY A 35 3.45 17.84 -10.34
N LYS A 36 4.46 17.53 -9.55
CA LYS A 36 5.10 16.20 -9.52
C LYS A 36 4.18 15.16 -8.90
N ARG A 37 4.39 13.89 -9.26
CA ARG A 37 3.74 12.75 -8.60
C ARG A 37 4.75 12.02 -7.74
N ILE A 38 4.48 11.93 -6.45
CA ILE A 38 5.24 11.06 -5.56
C ILE A 38 4.46 9.77 -5.29
N ALA A 39 5.15 8.71 -4.88
CA ALA A 39 4.54 7.48 -4.41
C ALA A 39 4.89 7.20 -2.94
N LEU A 40 3.92 6.71 -2.18
CA LEU A 40 4.10 6.17 -0.84
C LEU A 40 3.77 4.68 -0.88
N ARG A 41 4.69 3.84 -0.42
CA ARG A 41 4.61 2.38 -0.54
C ARG A 41 4.57 1.71 0.83
N ALA A 42 3.67 0.74 0.97
CA ALA A 42 3.64 -0.23 2.05
C ALA A 42 3.62 -1.64 1.45
N ASP A 43 4.40 -2.56 2.02
CA ASP A 43 4.23 -4.01 1.84
C ASP A 43 3.02 -4.51 2.64
N ILE A 44 2.45 -5.65 2.20
CA ILE A 44 1.17 -6.13 2.74
C ILE A 44 1.13 -7.62 3.10
N ASP A 45 2.18 -8.39 2.80
CA ASP A 45 2.24 -9.82 3.06
C ASP A 45 2.60 -10.14 4.52
N ALA A 46 2.26 -11.35 4.94
CA ALA A 46 2.62 -11.93 6.23
C ALA A 46 3.63 -13.05 6.03
N LEU A 47 4.14 -13.61 7.13
CA LEU A 47 5.06 -14.74 7.12
C LEU A 47 4.38 -16.03 7.62
N PRO A 48 4.82 -17.22 7.15
CA PRO A 48 4.37 -18.51 7.65
C PRO A 48 5.04 -18.85 9.00
N ILE A 49 4.76 -18.01 10.00
CA ILE A 49 5.27 -18.10 11.37
C ILE A 49 4.07 -18.18 12.31
N LYS A 50 4.08 -19.15 13.22
CA LYS A 50 3.09 -19.23 14.29
C LYS A 50 3.28 -18.07 15.27
N GLU A 51 2.22 -17.31 15.52
CA GLU A 51 2.25 -16.24 16.50
C GLU A 51 2.21 -16.77 17.94
N GLU A 52 3.14 -16.30 18.78
CA GLU A 52 3.25 -16.67 20.20
C GLU A 52 3.24 -15.43 21.12
N THR A 53 2.76 -14.29 20.61
CA THR A 53 2.74 -13.02 21.36
C THR A 53 1.72 -13.00 22.49
N CYS A 54 0.67 -13.82 22.40
CA CYS A 54 -0.48 -13.84 23.29
C CYS A 54 -1.22 -12.49 23.41
N LEU A 55 -1.07 -11.62 22.40
CA LEU A 55 -1.77 -10.34 22.35
C LEU A 55 -3.26 -10.53 22.03
N ALA A 56 -4.09 -9.59 22.48
CA ALA A 56 -5.52 -9.59 22.15
C ALA A 56 -5.80 -9.47 20.64
N CYS A 57 -4.85 -8.91 19.88
CA CYS A 57 -4.89 -8.79 18.43
C CYS A 57 -4.02 -9.82 17.71
N SER A 58 -3.68 -10.94 18.37
CA SER A 58 -2.94 -12.03 17.73
C SER A 58 -3.65 -12.53 16.48
N SER A 59 -2.88 -13.02 15.53
CA SER A 59 -3.33 -13.66 14.31
C SER A 59 -4.35 -14.74 14.61
N VAL A 60 -5.46 -14.68 13.88
CA VAL A 60 -6.50 -15.72 13.88
C VAL A 60 -6.22 -16.81 12.84
N ASN A 61 -5.16 -16.65 12.03
CA ASN A 61 -4.73 -17.61 11.03
C ASN A 61 -3.56 -18.43 11.58
N ASP A 62 -3.83 -19.64 12.05
CA ASP A 62 -2.80 -20.50 12.64
C ASP A 62 -1.64 -20.74 11.66
N GLY A 63 -0.41 -20.66 12.18
CA GLY A 63 0.82 -20.77 11.39
C GLY A 63 1.20 -19.51 10.57
N TYR A 64 0.46 -18.40 10.67
CA TYR A 64 0.80 -17.15 9.99
C TYR A 64 0.77 -15.95 10.93
N MET A 65 1.69 -15.00 10.73
CA MET A 65 1.81 -13.77 11.52
C MET A 65 2.40 -12.64 10.65
N HIS A 66 1.99 -11.40 10.89
CA HIS A 66 2.73 -10.21 10.44
C HIS A 66 3.99 -9.98 11.30
N ALA A 67 4.91 -10.94 11.30
CA ALA A 67 6.12 -10.89 12.12
C ALA A 67 7.14 -9.82 11.67
N CYS A 68 6.97 -9.27 10.46
CA CYS A 68 7.75 -8.14 9.93
C CYS A 68 6.95 -6.82 9.95
N TRP A 69 5.81 -6.78 10.65
CA TRP A 69 5.02 -5.56 10.88
C TRP A 69 4.40 -4.91 9.62
N HIS A 70 4.19 -5.67 8.55
CA HIS A 70 3.52 -5.14 7.34
C HIS A 70 2.07 -4.68 7.62
N ASP A 71 1.43 -5.19 8.67
CA ASP A 71 0.17 -4.66 9.19
C ASP A 71 0.28 -3.20 9.65
N ASN A 72 1.39 -2.83 10.31
CA ASN A 72 1.68 -1.44 10.67
C ASN A 72 1.91 -0.57 9.44
N HIS A 73 2.69 -1.03 8.45
CA HIS A 73 2.93 -0.26 7.22
C HIS A 73 1.61 0.01 6.47
N ILE A 74 0.72 -0.99 6.37
CA ILE A 74 -0.63 -0.81 5.83
C ILE A 74 -1.40 0.25 6.61
N ALA A 75 -1.42 0.16 7.94
CA ALA A 75 -2.15 1.10 8.80
C ALA A 75 -1.61 2.54 8.65
N MET A 76 -0.29 2.70 8.63
CA MET A 76 0.39 3.98 8.43
C MET A 76 0.05 4.59 7.06
N LEU A 77 0.08 3.79 5.99
CA LEU A 77 -0.24 4.28 4.64
C LEU A 77 -1.71 4.67 4.52
N ILE A 78 -2.64 3.91 5.13
CA ILE A 78 -4.07 4.29 5.18
C ILE A 78 -4.27 5.59 5.97
N GLY A 79 -3.54 5.78 7.07
CA GLY A 79 -3.56 7.01 7.85
C GLY A 79 -3.05 8.21 7.05
N ALA A 80 -1.90 8.05 6.39
CA ALA A 80 -1.34 9.06 5.49
C ALA A 80 -2.30 9.40 4.35
N ALA A 81 -2.90 8.39 3.70
CA ALA A 81 -3.88 8.56 2.63
C ALA A 81 -5.07 9.43 3.07
N LYS A 82 -5.58 9.21 4.29
CA LYS A 82 -6.67 10.02 4.85
C LYS A 82 -6.27 11.48 4.99
N ILE A 83 -5.14 11.75 5.65
CA ILE A 83 -4.64 13.12 5.90
C ILE A 83 -4.36 13.83 4.58
N ILE A 84 -3.68 13.16 3.64
CA ILE A 84 -3.35 13.71 2.32
C ILE A 84 -4.64 14.01 1.54
N TYR A 85 -5.62 13.11 1.56
CA TYR A 85 -6.88 13.32 0.87
C TYR A 85 -7.68 14.50 1.44
N GLU A 86 -7.73 14.64 2.76
CA GLU A 86 -8.42 15.75 3.44
C GLU A 86 -7.77 17.12 3.12
N ASN A 87 -6.44 17.16 3.00
CA ASN A 87 -5.67 18.38 2.72
C ASN A 87 -5.28 18.54 1.23
N ARG A 88 -5.81 17.70 0.33
CA ARG A 88 -5.34 17.61 -1.06
C ARG A 88 -5.39 18.93 -1.83
N ASN A 89 -6.31 19.82 -1.50
CA ASN A 89 -6.45 21.12 -2.18
C ASN A 89 -5.28 22.08 -1.90
N GLU A 90 -4.49 21.81 -0.85
CA GLU A 90 -3.28 22.57 -0.50
C GLU A 90 -2.02 22.02 -1.19
N LEU A 91 -2.13 20.87 -1.84
CA LEU A 91 -1.01 20.19 -2.50
C LEU A 91 -0.88 20.62 -3.96
N THR A 92 0.32 20.43 -4.52
CA THR A 92 0.57 20.49 -5.96
C THR A 92 0.94 19.11 -6.46
N GLY A 93 0.40 18.72 -7.63
CA GLY A 93 0.63 17.41 -8.21
C GLY A 93 -0.26 16.32 -7.62
N SER A 94 0.33 15.17 -7.31
CA SER A 94 -0.43 13.98 -6.88
C SER A 94 0.40 13.03 -6.02
N VAL A 95 -0.31 12.18 -5.27
CA VAL A 95 0.29 11.12 -4.47
C VAL A 95 -0.30 9.78 -4.91
N ARG A 96 0.57 8.84 -5.31
CA ARG A 96 0.22 7.44 -5.55
C ARG A 96 0.47 6.62 -4.30
N LEU A 97 -0.56 5.94 -3.82
CA LEU A 97 -0.48 4.96 -2.76
C LEU A 97 -0.21 3.60 -3.39
N ILE A 98 0.79 2.87 -2.92
CA ILE A 98 1.17 1.54 -3.41
C ILE A 98 1.11 0.55 -2.26
N PHE A 99 0.27 -0.47 -2.39
CA PHE A 99 0.18 -1.59 -1.47
C PHE A 99 0.74 -2.82 -2.19
N GLN A 100 1.97 -3.20 -1.83
CA GLN A 100 2.76 -4.21 -2.54
C GLN A 100 2.66 -5.57 -1.86
N PRO A 101 2.23 -6.64 -2.55
CA PRO A 101 2.27 -8.00 -2.01
C PRO A 101 3.68 -8.60 -2.11
N ALA A 102 3.87 -9.71 -1.41
CA ALA A 102 5.01 -10.62 -1.59
C ALA A 102 6.37 -9.91 -1.48
N GLU A 103 6.57 -9.03 -0.50
CA GLU A 103 7.88 -8.44 -0.23
C GLU A 103 8.87 -9.51 0.26
N GLU A 104 8.40 -10.43 1.11
CA GLU A 104 9.20 -11.45 1.79
C GLU A 104 9.77 -12.51 0.83
N LEU A 105 9.29 -12.53 -0.42
CA LEU A 105 9.78 -13.41 -1.49
C LEU A 105 10.88 -12.78 -2.34
N SER A 106 11.48 -11.67 -1.90
CA SER A 106 12.58 -11.02 -2.62
C SER A 106 13.74 -11.99 -2.89
N PRO A 107 14.31 -12.02 -4.12
CA PRO A 107 14.16 -11.04 -5.21
C PRO A 107 13.03 -11.36 -6.23
N GLU A 108 12.22 -12.39 -5.98
CA GLU A 108 11.07 -12.82 -6.80
C GLU A 108 9.75 -12.17 -6.34
N GLY A 109 9.83 -11.25 -5.38
CA GLY A 109 8.71 -10.57 -4.75
C GLY A 109 7.90 -9.63 -5.64
N GLY A 110 6.85 -9.05 -5.06
CA GLY A 110 5.83 -8.32 -5.82
C GLY A 110 6.30 -7.05 -6.52
N ALA A 111 7.37 -6.41 -6.04
CA ALA A 111 7.87 -5.14 -6.57
C ALA A 111 8.13 -5.18 -8.08
N LYS A 112 8.91 -6.17 -8.57
CA LYS A 112 9.26 -6.28 -10.00
C LYS A 112 8.01 -6.42 -10.88
N SER A 113 7.08 -7.28 -10.47
CA SER A 113 5.85 -7.51 -11.21
C SER A 113 4.91 -6.30 -11.22
N MET A 114 4.77 -5.60 -10.10
CA MET A 114 3.99 -4.37 -10.04
C MET A 114 4.59 -3.26 -10.91
N ILE A 115 5.92 -3.16 -10.96
CA ILE A 115 6.61 -2.22 -11.85
C ILE A 115 6.32 -2.57 -13.32
N ALA A 116 6.35 -3.86 -13.69
CA ALA A 116 6.01 -4.31 -15.04
C ALA A 116 4.56 -3.97 -15.44
N ASP A 117 3.64 -3.92 -14.48
CA ASP A 117 2.24 -3.50 -14.67
C ASP A 117 2.03 -1.97 -14.68
N GLY A 118 3.11 -1.18 -14.69
CA GLY A 118 3.04 0.29 -14.79
C GLY A 118 2.75 1.00 -13.46
N THR A 119 3.01 0.34 -12.32
CA THR A 119 2.78 0.94 -10.98
C THR A 119 3.55 2.25 -10.77
N LEU A 120 4.74 2.40 -11.38
CA LEU A 120 5.58 3.60 -11.28
C LEU A 120 5.41 4.58 -12.45
N ASP A 121 4.45 4.34 -13.35
CA ASP A 121 4.26 5.22 -14.50
C ASP A 121 3.90 6.65 -14.05
N GLY A 122 4.76 7.58 -14.48
CA GLY A 122 4.65 9.00 -14.14
C GLY A 122 4.97 9.34 -12.70
N VAL A 123 5.60 8.45 -11.93
CA VAL A 123 6.06 8.73 -10.55
C VAL A 123 7.48 9.33 -10.59
N ASP A 124 7.65 10.51 -10.00
CA ASP A 124 8.93 11.22 -9.90
C ASP A 124 9.82 10.74 -8.75
N ALA A 125 9.21 10.31 -7.65
CA ALA A 125 9.90 9.83 -6.45
C ALA A 125 9.02 8.85 -5.67
N ILE A 126 9.64 7.90 -4.96
CA ILE A 126 8.96 6.93 -4.11
C ILE A 126 9.58 6.92 -2.71
N PHE A 127 8.73 6.80 -1.69
CA PHE A 127 9.11 6.66 -0.29
C PHE A 127 8.47 5.39 0.31
N GLY A 128 9.23 4.69 1.14
CA GLY A 128 8.76 3.52 1.88
C GLY A 128 8.30 3.89 3.29
N LEU A 129 7.37 3.09 3.80
CA LEU A 129 6.90 3.10 5.18
C LEU A 129 7.43 1.87 5.90
#